data_AF-X1GE13-F1
#
_entry.id   AF-X1GE13-F1
#
_cell.length_a   1.000
_cell.length_b   1.000
_cell.length_c   1.000
_cell.angle_alpha   90.00
_cell.angle_beta   90.00
_cell.angle_gamma   90.00
#
_symmetry.space_group_name_H-M   'P 1'
#
loop_
_entity.id
_entity.type
_entity.pdbx_description
1 polymer ?
#
loop_
_entity_poly.entity_id
_entity_poly.type
_entity_poly.pdbx_seq_one_letter_code
_entity_poly.pdbx_strand_id
1 'polypeptide(L)'
;MLTGNSAVLGGAIACASTNGPPEIANCTITANSALVGGGAIYCNGDSPTIRNCVISGNSALSGGAIYSHNAGNPVITNCTITANTASDSAGAIYCYKASNLTINNCILWGDTAANASEILVGNLGAPTSVRFHTVT
;
A
#
# COMPACT_ATOMS: atom_id res chain seq x y z
N MET A 1 7.09 12.48 9.65
CA MET A 1 7.83 11.83 8.55
C MET A 1 8.30 10.47 9.06
N LEU A 2 8.02 9.39 8.34
CA LEU A 2 8.46 8.03 8.68
C LEU A 2 9.44 7.57 7.61
N THR A 3 10.73 7.48 7.96
CA THR A 3 11.78 7.24 6.96
C THR A 3 12.90 6.34 7.46
N GLY A 4 13.49 5.56 6.55
CA GLY A 4 14.68 4.74 6.82
C GLY A 4 14.43 3.52 7.71
N ASN A 5 13.18 3.13 7.92
CA ASN A 5 12.84 2.00 8.77
C ASN A 5 12.90 0.69 7.97
N SER A 6 13.23 -0.41 8.65
CA SER A 6 13.27 -1.74 8.04
C SER A 6 12.61 -2.77 8.96
N ALA A 7 11.76 -3.62 8.41
CA ALA A 7 11.04 -4.66 9.15
C ALA A 7 10.84 -5.91 8.29
N VAL A 8 10.24 -6.96 8.88
CA VAL A 8 9.80 -8.13 8.09
C VAL A 8 8.50 -7.81 7.34
N LEU A 9 7.59 -7.11 8.00
CA LEU A 9 6.28 -6.70 7.49
C LEU A 9 6.04 -5.24 7.86
N GLY A 10 5.65 -4.41 6.89
CA GLY A 10 5.34 -3.01 7.15
C GLY A 10 6.59 -2.24 7.55
N GLY A 11 7.39 -1.81 6.58
CA GLY A 11 8.69 -1.19 6.86
C GLY A 11 8.59 0.01 7.79
N ALA A 12 7.50 0.79 7.71
CA ALA A 12 7.19 1.86 8.64
C ALA A 12 6.01 1.54 9.58
N ILE A 13 4.94 0.93 9.06
CA ILE A 13 3.69 0.74 9.80
C ILE A 13 3.15 -0.67 9.53
N ALA A 14 2.85 -1.40 10.60
CA ALA A 14 2.11 -2.67 10.55
C ALA A 14 0.75 -2.51 11.23
N CYS A 15 -0.33 -2.66 10.46
CA CYS A 15 -1.72 -2.66 10.92
C CYS A 15 -2.15 -4.12 11.12
N ALA A 16 -2.13 -4.57 12.38
CA ALA A 16 -2.46 -5.94 12.76
C ALA A 16 -3.15 -6.02 14.15
N SER A 17 -3.85 -4.95 14.58
CA SER A 17 -4.46 -4.86 15.90
C SER A 17 -5.99 -4.77 15.82
N THR A 18 -6.69 -5.63 16.55
CA THR A 18 -8.15 -5.71 16.60
C THR A 18 -8.85 -4.50 17.26
N ASN A 19 -8.11 -3.47 17.68
CA ASN A 19 -8.65 -2.31 18.42
C ASN A 19 -9.22 -1.21 17.51
N GLY A 20 -9.48 -1.53 16.25
CA GLY A 20 -10.04 -0.63 15.24
C GLY A 20 -9.01 -0.25 14.17
N PRO A 21 -9.47 0.09 12.96
CA PRO A 21 -8.57 0.41 11.85
C PRO A 21 -7.81 1.71 12.15
N PRO A 22 -6.46 1.74 12.01
CA PRO A 22 -5.71 2.95 12.26
C PRO A 22 -5.95 4.00 11.17
N GLU A 23 -5.89 5.27 11.57
CA GLU A 23 -5.88 6.39 10.65
C GLU A 23 -4.44 6.87 10.43
N ILE A 24 -4.02 6.94 9.16
CA ILE A 24 -2.71 7.43 8.72
C ILE A 24 -2.95 8.66 7.87
N ALA A 25 -2.79 9.85 8.46
CA ALA A 25 -3.11 11.11 7.80
C ALA A 25 -1.94 12.09 7.79
N ASN A 26 -1.81 12.87 6.72
CA ASN A 26 -0.84 13.97 6.59
C ASN A 26 0.62 13.53 6.83
N CYS A 27 0.97 12.35 6.35
CA CYS A 27 2.28 11.74 6.56
C CYS A 27 3.10 11.67 5.27
N THR A 28 4.41 11.86 5.40
CA THR A 28 5.39 11.44 4.39
C THR A 28 6.04 10.15 4.89
N ILE A 29 5.89 9.06 4.12
CA ILE A 29 6.41 7.73 4.41
C ILE A 29 7.36 7.34 3.29
N THR A 30 8.67 7.39 3.55
CA THR A 30 9.66 7.29 2.48
C THR A 30 10.89 6.47 2.84
N ALA A 31 11.54 5.85 1.85
CA ALA A 31 12.79 5.11 2.06
C ALA A 31 12.71 4.04 3.17
N ASN A 32 11.56 3.40 3.34
CA ASN A 32 11.39 2.28 4.25
C ASN A 32 11.44 0.95 3.47
N SER A 33 11.79 -0.14 4.16
CA SER A 33 11.88 -1.46 3.53
C SER A 33 11.22 -2.56 4.35
N ALA A 34 10.63 -3.54 3.68
CA ALA A 34 10.12 -4.75 4.30
C ALA A 34 10.66 -6.00 3.60
N LEU A 35 11.01 -7.05 4.35
CA LEU A 35 11.47 -8.30 3.72
C LEU A 35 10.36 -8.96 2.88
N VAL A 36 9.11 -8.93 3.36
CA VAL A 36 8.01 -9.68 2.75
C VAL A 36 6.99 -8.76 2.07
N GLY A 37 6.33 -7.90 2.85
CA GLY A 37 5.16 -7.18 2.36
C GLY A 37 5.05 -5.78 2.94
N GLY A 38 4.71 -4.82 2.08
CA GLY A 38 4.39 -3.46 2.49
C GLY A 38 5.64 -2.71 2.89
N GLY A 39 6.43 -2.27 1.90
CA GLY A 39 7.67 -1.55 2.18
C GLY A 39 7.45 -0.31 3.05
N ALA A 40 6.27 0.30 2.95
CA ALA A 40 5.79 1.29 3.90
C ALA A 40 4.77 0.70 4.89
N ILE A 41 3.62 0.24 4.39
CA ILE A 41 2.45 -0.11 5.21
C ILE A 41 2.03 -1.55 4.93
N TYR A 42 1.91 -2.35 5.98
CA TYR A 42 1.35 -3.69 5.92
C TYR A 42 0.01 -3.73 6.65
N CYS A 43 -1.02 -4.31 6.02
CA CYS A 43 -2.36 -4.46 6.57
C CYS A 43 -2.72 -5.95 6.64
N ASN A 44 -3.08 -6.46 7.82
CA ASN A 44 -3.48 -7.86 8.01
C ASN A 44 -4.77 -7.94 8.80
N GLY A 45 -5.88 -8.16 8.11
CA GLY A 45 -7.23 -8.11 8.71
C GLY A 45 -7.73 -6.70 9.02
N ASP A 46 -6.83 -5.71 9.12
CA ASP A 46 -7.17 -4.32 9.37
C ASP A 46 -7.37 -3.54 8.07
N SER A 47 -8.28 -2.56 8.12
CA SER A 47 -8.68 -1.72 6.99
C SER A 47 -8.35 -0.25 7.26
N PRO A 48 -7.07 0.15 7.26
CA PRO A 48 -6.68 1.50 7.63
C PRO A 48 -7.20 2.55 6.66
N THR A 49 -7.47 3.75 7.18
CA THR A 49 -7.74 4.93 6.34
C THR A 49 -6.46 5.71 6.16
N ILE A 50 -6.02 5.88 4.91
CA ILE A 50 -4.80 6.58 4.52
C ILE A 50 -5.20 7.83 3.75
N ARG A 51 -4.86 9.02 4.25
CA ARG A 51 -5.27 10.28 3.60
C ARG A 51 -4.22 11.39 3.61
N ASN A 52 -4.16 12.14 2.52
CA ASN A 52 -3.25 13.29 2.37
C ASN A 52 -1.78 12.90 2.63
N CYS A 53 -1.37 11.73 2.18
CA CYS A 53 -0.04 11.17 2.42
C CYS A 53 0.79 11.12 1.13
N VAL A 54 2.11 11.22 1.30
CA VAL A 54 3.08 10.89 0.26
C VAL A 54 3.80 9.61 0.67
N ILE A 55 3.71 8.56 -0.15
CA ILE A 55 4.33 7.26 0.10
C ILE A 55 5.29 6.97 -1.05
N SER A 56 6.60 7.12 -0.80
CA SER A 56 7.57 7.11 -1.89
C SER A 56 8.89 6.42 -1.60
N GLY A 57 9.53 5.82 -2.60
CA GLY A 57 10.87 5.26 -2.41
C GLY A 57 10.92 4.11 -1.41
N ASN A 58 9.81 3.43 -1.13
CA ASN A 58 9.76 2.29 -0.23
C ASN A 58 9.94 0.98 -1.01
N SER A 59 10.45 -0.06 -0.35
CA SER A 59 10.72 -1.33 -1.03
C SER A 59 10.30 -2.57 -0.26
N ALA A 60 9.86 -3.60 -0.99
CA ALA A 60 9.56 -4.91 -0.40
C ALA A 60 9.74 -6.05 -1.41
N LEU A 61 9.53 -7.29 -0.98
CA LEU A 61 9.31 -8.40 -1.93
C LEU A 61 7.98 -8.20 -2.67
N SER A 62 6.95 -7.75 -1.98
CA SER A 62 5.59 -7.59 -2.51
C SER A 62 4.91 -6.35 -1.95
N GLY A 63 4.24 -5.56 -2.79
CA GLY A 63 3.62 -4.30 -2.36
C GLY A 63 4.69 -3.32 -1.88
N GLY A 64 5.46 -2.75 -2.81
CA GLY A 64 6.61 -1.89 -2.48
C GLY A 64 6.22 -0.71 -1.58
N ALA A 65 5.00 -0.18 -1.73
CA ALA A 65 4.41 0.73 -0.76
C ALA A 65 3.52 0.00 0.25
N ILE A 66 2.39 -0.54 -0.22
CA ILE A 66 1.32 -1.05 0.63
C ILE A 66 1.07 -2.52 0.29
N TYR A 67 0.99 -3.35 1.32
CA TYR A 67 0.55 -4.73 1.18
C TYR A 67 -0.65 -4.99 2.09
N SER A 68 -1.74 -5.45 1.50
CA SER A 68 -2.97 -5.80 2.21
C SER A 68 -3.25 -7.29 2.14
N HIS A 69 -3.57 -7.88 3.30
CA HIS A 69 -3.64 -9.31 3.53
C HIS A 69 -4.83 -9.69 4.41
N ASN A 70 -5.34 -10.92 4.23
CA ASN A 70 -6.38 -11.52 5.07
C ASN A 70 -7.59 -10.59 5.30
N ALA A 71 -8.24 -10.15 4.22
CA ALA A 71 -9.35 -9.20 4.28
C ALA A 71 -8.99 -7.81 4.86
N GLY A 72 -7.74 -7.38 4.73
CA GLY A 72 -7.39 -5.98 4.91
C GLY A 72 -7.91 -5.15 3.73
N ASN A 73 -8.67 -4.09 3.99
CA ASN A 73 -9.30 -3.29 2.95
C ASN A 73 -8.95 -1.80 3.11
N PRO A 74 -7.69 -1.40 2.84
CA PRO A 74 -7.28 -0.01 2.99
C PRO A 74 -8.12 0.94 2.11
N VAL A 75 -8.45 2.08 2.68
CA VAL A 75 -9.09 3.21 1.98
C VAL A 75 -8.07 4.32 1.83
N ILE A 76 -7.69 4.64 0.60
CA ILE A 76 -6.66 5.60 0.26
C ILE A 76 -7.31 6.80 -0.41
N THR A 77 -7.08 8.01 0.10
CA THR A 77 -7.68 9.23 -0.44
C THR A 77 -6.69 10.39 -0.48
N ASN A 78 -6.63 11.12 -1.60
CA ASN A 78 -5.76 12.30 -1.76
C ASN A 78 -4.27 11.98 -1.48
N CYS A 79 -3.78 10.84 -1.94
CA CYS A 79 -2.40 10.43 -1.72
C CYS A 79 -1.58 10.43 -3.00
N THR A 80 -0.27 10.61 -2.86
CA THR A 80 0.70 10.33 -3.92
C THR A 80 1.51 9.11 -3.51
N ILE A 81 1.46 8.07 -4.32
CA ILE A 81 2.26 6.85 -4.17
C ILE A 81 3.17 6.77 -5.40
N THR A 82 4.48 6.79 -5.18
CA THR A 82 5.43 6.93 -6.30
C THR A 82 6.82 6.40 -6.00
N ALA A 83 7.53 5.91 -7.02
CA ALA A 83 8.91 5.45 -6.91
C ALA A 83 9.13 4.36 -5.85
N ASN A 84 8.10 3.56 -5.55
CA ASN A 84 8.21 2.38 -4.71
C ASN A 84 8.57 1.15 -5.55
N THR A 85 9.26 0.19 -4.95
CA THR A 85 9.79 -0.98 -5.67
C THR A 85 9.41 -2.28 -4.96
N ALA A 86 8.79 -3.21 -5.67
CA ALA A 86 8.69 -4.59 -5.23
C ALA A 86 9.62 -5.48 -6.07
N SER A 87 10.36 -6.40 -5.45
CA SER A 87 11.22 -7.30 -6.23
C SER A 87 10.43 -8.41 -6.94
N ASP A 88 9.22 -8.74 -6.47
CA ASP A 88 8.33 -9.72 -7.10
C ASP A 88 7.04 -9.08 -7.64
N SER A 89 6.14 -8.64 -6.76
CA SER A 89 4.77 -8.30 -7.15
C SER A 89 4.28 -6.95 -6.62
N ALA A 90 3.62 -6.16 -7.46
CA ALA A 90 3.02 -4.87 -7.14
C ALA A 90 4.00 -3.83 -6.59
N GLY A 91 4.54 -2.98 -7.46
CA GLY A 91 5.51 -1.95 -7.05
C GLY A 91 4.90 -0.95 -6.07
N ALA A 92 3.62 -0.62 -6.24
CA ALA A 92 2.88 0.23 -5.31
C ALA A 92 2.10 -0.63 -4.30
N ILE A 93 0.97 -1.22 -4.73
CA ILE A 93 -0.03 -1.79 -3.82
C ILE A 93 -0.35 -3.22 -4.22
N TYR A 94 -0.16 -4.15 -3.28
CA TYR A 94 -0.61 -5.52 -3.44
C TYR A 94 -1.75 -5.84 -2.48
N CYS A 95 -2.90 -6.28 -2.99
CA CYS A 95 -3.98 -6.88 -2.21
C CYS A 95 -4.05 -8.39 -2.42
N TYR A 96 -3.94 -9.17 -1.34
CA TYR A 96 -3.92 -10.63 -1.36
C TYR A 96 -4.88 -11.25 -0.31
N LYS A 97 -5.35 -12.47 -0.55
CA LYS A 97 -6.27 -13.24 0.34
C LYS A 97 -7.49 -12.45 0.82
N ALA A 98 -8.50 -12.34 -0.05
CA ALA A 98 -9.77 -11.65 0.22
C ALA A 98 -9.63 -10.16 0.58
N SER A 99 -8.47 -9.57 0.31
CA SER A 99 -8.18 -8.15 0.55
C SER A 99 -8.54 -7.33 -0.67
N ASN A 100 -9.07 -6.14 -0.45
CA ASN A 100 -9.47 -5.21 -1.48
C ASN A 100 -8.90 -3.83 -1.18
N LEU A 101 -9.28 -2.85 -1.99
CA LEU A 101 -8.71 -1.52 -1.98
C LEU A 101 -9.74 -0.53 -2.49
N THR A 102 -9.84 0.62 -1.82
CA THR A 102 -10.53 1.79 -2.34
C THR A 102 -9.51 2.91 -2.54
N ILE A 103 -9.40 3.43 -3.76
CA ILE A 103 -8.55 4.59 -4.07
C ILE A 103 -9.41 5.71 -4.62
N ASN A 104 -9.30 6.90 -4.02
CA ASN A 104 -9.97 8.11 -4.48
C ASN A 104 -8.98 9.27 -4.56
N ASN A 105 -8.96 9.99 -5.69
CA ASN A 105 -8.13 11.21 -5.85
C ASN A 105 -6.64 10.98 -5.55
N CYS A 106 -6.10 9.82 -5.89
CA CYS A 106 -4.68 9.53 -5.69
C CYS A 106 -3.92 9.58 -7.00
N ILE A 107 -2.62 9.86 -6.87
CA ILE A 107 -1.64 9.73 -7.94
C ILE A 107 -0.82 8.47 -7.63
N LEU A 108 -0.75 7.57 -8.61
CA LEU A 108 0.15 6.43 -8.61
C LEU A 108 1.04 6.55 -9.85
N TRP A 109 2.34 6.58 -9.65
CA TRP A 109 3.28 6.83 -10.75
C TRP A 109 4.67 6.30 -10.45
N GLY A 110 5.25 5.60 -11.41
CA GLY A 110 6.68 5.27 -11.39
C GLY A 110 7.03 4.27 -10.30
N ASP A 111 6.03 3.53 -9.82
CA ASP A 111 6.26 2.36 -8.98
C ASP A 111 6.70 1.18 -9.88
N THR A 112 7.52 0.27 -9.36
CA THR A 112 8.17 -0.78 -10.17
C THR A 112 8.11 -2.15 -9.51
N ALA A 113 7.86 -3.19 -10.31
CA ALA A 113 7.95 -4.57 -9.90
C ALA A 113 8.20 -5.50 -11.08
N ALA A 114 8.65 -6.73 -10.82
CA ALA A 114 8.74 -7.76 -11.85
C ALA A 114 7.35 -8.14 -12.40
N ASN A 115 6.35 -8.21 -11.51
CA ASN A 115 4.96 -8.50 -11.84
C ASN A 115 4.06 -7.35 -11.36
N ALA A 116 3.40 -6.67 -12.31
CA ALA A 116 2.52 -5.51 -12.09
C ALA A 116 3.20 -4.32 -11.39
N SER A 117 3.62 -3.31 -12.14
CA SER A 117 4.42 -2.20 -11.60
C SER A 117 3.67 -1.32 -10.59
N GLU A 118 2.36 -1.12 -10.77
CA GLU A 118 1.56 -0.23 -9.92
C GLU A 118 0.74 -1.03 -8.90
N ILE A 119 -0.40 -1.59 -9.31
CA ILE A 119 -1.34 -2.30 -8.43
C ILE A 119 -1.50 -3.74 -8.88
N LEU A 120 -1.48 -4.68 -7.92
CA LEU A 120 -1.93 -6.05 -8.11
C LEU A 120 -3.04 -6.37 -7.11
N VAL A 121 -4.16 -6.93 -7.58
CA VAL A 121 -5.23 -7.43 -6.70
C VAL A 121 -5.46 -8.89 -7.01
N GLY A 122 -4.96 -9.76 -6.14
CA GLY A 122 -4.91 -11.21 -6.33
C GLY A 122 -6.19 -11.96 -5.94
N ASN A 123 -7.37 -11.33 -6.00
CA ASN A 123 -8.61 -11.97 -5.54
C ASN A 123 -9.36 -12.74 -6.62
N LEU A 124 -9.72 -13.97 -6.28
CA LEU A 124 -10.68 -14.84 -6.98
C LEU A 124 -12.15 -14.40 -6.74
N GLY A 125 -12.49 -13.11 -6.94
CA GLY A 125 -13.92 -12.70 -7.04
C GLY A 125 -14.43 -11.53 -6.16
N ALA A 126 -13.60 -10.76 -5.47
CA ALA A 126 -14.05 -9.52 -4.82
C ALA A 126 -13.91 -8.31 -5.79
N PRO A 127 -14.90 -7.39 -5.86
CA PRO A 127 -14.87 -6.29 -6.82
C PRO A 127 -13.81 -5.24 -6.44
N THR A 128 -12.71 -5.19 -7.18
CA THR A 128 -11.73 -4.09 -7.07
C THR A 128 -12.31 -2.82 -7.68
N SER A 129 -12.41 -1.73 -6.90
CA SER A 129 -12.78 -0.42 -7.45
C SER A 129 -11.55 0.48 -7.48
N VAL A 130 -10.90 0.52 -8.65
CA VAL A 130 -9.87 1.52 -8.94
C VAL A 130 -10.56 2.69 -9.64
N ARG A 131 -10.71 3.82 -8.93
CA ARG A 131 -11.25 5.06 -9.53
C ARG A 131 -10.09 6.02 -9.78
N PHE A 132 -9.65 6.11 -11.02
CA PHE A 132 -8.68 7.11 -11.43
C PHE A 132 -9.33 8.50 -11.47
N HIS A 133 -8.58 9.53 -11.08
CA HIS A 133 -8.98 10.91 -11.35
C HIS A 133 -8.93 11.15 -12.87
N THR A 134 -10.09 11.27 -13.50
CA THR A 134 -10.18 11.91 -14.82
C THR A 134 -10.02 13.40 -14.61
N VAL A 135 -8.92 13.96 -15.09
CA VAL A 135 -8.78 15.40 -15.24
C VAL A 135 -9.87 15.83 -16.24
N THR A 136 -10.86 16.59 -15.78
CA THR A 136 -11.82 17.29 -16.66
C THR A 136 -11.29 18.66 -16.99
#